data_AF-A0A4Q9XKB2-F1
#
_entry.id   AF-A0A4Q9XKB2-F1
#
_cell.length_a   1.000
_cell.length_b   1.000
_cell.length_c   1.000
_cell.angle_alpha   90.00
_cell.angle_beta   90.00
_cell.angle_gamma   90.00
#
_symmetry.space_group_name_H-M   'P 1'
#
loop_
_entity.id
_entity.type
_entity.pdbx_description
1 polymer ?
#
loop_
_entity_poly.entity_id
_entity_poly.type
_entity_poly.pdbx_seq_one_letter_code
_entity_poly.pdbx_strand_id
1 'polypeptide(L)'
;MMRLVAWIVAGITLIAGYLWWTSPIRPVARHFDSPPPLQGVLSVNSALQRAVVEGREEIAGGEDIAMDAQGNLYTGSADGKIWQRTTSGQWRVFAQGNPLVRPAGLAVDEQGNLIVCDAFSGLLRVTPQGDITVLVDSFNGERFGLTDDVDIAPDGRIYFTDATANYTMHNYRLEALEGRPSGRFMRYDPTTGETDLLLDDLYFANGVAVAKDGSFVLVNETFAFQTRRVWLSGERAGQSDMWQHNLPGFPDGISADDQGHFWMALYAPRLPALESLQSLPTLKRILGALPEALWPKPVAHGLVLKLDAEGNILQSLHDATGETMAIVTSAERYGDTLYMGSLVRPGIGMLTVQAN
;
A
#
# COMPACT_ATOMS: atom_id res chain seq x y z
N MET A 1 -1.60 48.23 -21.76
CA MET A 1 -1.89 47.35 -20.60
C MET A 1 -3.03 46.37 -20.88
N MET A 2 -4.25 46.82 -21.22
CA MET A 2 -5.42 45.95 -21.44
C MET A 2 -5.24 44.88 -22.55
N ARG A 3 -4.55 45.22 -23.65
CA ARG A 3 -4.24 44.27 -24.74
C ARG A 3 -3.26 43.16 -24.32
N LEU A 4 -2.26 43.48 -23.49
CA LEU A 4 -1.29 42.50 -23.00
C LEU A 4 -1.95 41.48 -22.07
N VAL A 5 -2.81 41.95 -21.16
CA VAL A 5 -3.60 41.08 -20.29
C VAL A 5 -4.50 40.15 -21.11
N ALA A 6 -5.17 40.66 -22.15
CA ALA A 6 -5.99 39.83 -23.04
C ALA A 6 -5.20 38.72 -23.74
N TRP A 7 -3.99 39.01 -24.25
CA TRP A 7 -3.12 38.00 -24.85
C TRP A 7 -2.64 36.95 -23.85
N ILE A 8 -2.31 37.35 -22.62
CA ILE A 8 -1.92 36.41 -21.55
C ILE A 8 -3.08 35.48 -21.21
N VAL A 9 -4.29 36.03 -21.03
CA VAL A 9 -5.49 35.22 -20.73
C VAL A 9 -5.82 34.27 -21.87
N ALA A 10 -5.73 34.73 -23.12
CA ALA A 10 -5.93 33.86 -24.29
C ALA A 10 -4.90 32.73 -24.35
N GLY A 11 -3.62 33.03 -24.10
CA GLY A 11 -2.55 32.03 -24.04
C GLY A 11 -2.78 30.97 -22.96
N ILE A 12 -3.12 31.40 -21.73
CA ILE A 12 -3.42 30.49 -20.62
C ILE A 12 -4.63 29.60 -20.94
N THR A 13 -5.67 30.18 -21.55
CA THR A 13 -6.88 29.43 -21.93
C THR A 13 -6.58 28.38 -23.00
N LEU A 14 -5.76 28.72 -24.01
CA LEU A 14 -5.33 27.78 -25.04
C LEU A 14 -4.49 26.65 -24.46
N ILE A 15 -3.57 26.94 -23.55
CA ILE A 15 -2.76 25.92 -22.86
C ILE A 15 -3.65 25.02 -22.01
N ALA A 16 -4.56 25.59 -21.21
CA ALA A 16 -5.48 24.80 -20.38
C ALA A 16 -6.41 23.93 -21.24
N GLY A 17 -6.90 24.44 -22.37
CA GLY A 17 -7.70 23.69 -23.34
C GLY A 17 -6.91 22.55 -23.98
N TYR A 18 -5.65 22.78 -24.34
CA TYR A 18 -4.75 21.75 -24.86
C TYR A 18 -4.49 20.65 -23.82
N LEU A 19 -4.11 21.02 -22.59
CA LEU A 19 -3.87 20.07 -21.49
C LEU A 19 -5.13 19.25 -21.17
N TRP A 20 -6.29 19.90 -21.11
CA TRP A 20 -7.56 19.20 -20.91
C TRP A 20 -7.83 18.21 -22.04
N TRP A 21 -7.59 18.60 -23.29
CA TRP A 21 -7.79 17.76 -24.47
C TRP A 21 -6.87 16.55 -24.47
N THR A 22 -5.58 16.73 -24.20
CA THR A 22 -4.55 15.68 -24.23
C THR A 22 -4.46 14.85 -22.96
N SER A 23 -5.24 15.17 -21.93
CA SER A 23 -5.21 14.45 -20.66
C SER A 23 -5.49 12.95 -20.83
N PRO A 24 -4.70 12.08 -20.18
CA PRO A 24 -4.90 10.63 -20.25
C PRO A 24 -6.13 10.16 -19.46
N ILE A 25 -6.63 10.97 -18.52
CA ILE A 25 -7.70 10.58 -17.60
C ILE A 25 -9.07 11.15 -17.96
N ARG A 26 -10.13 10.48 -17.48
CA ARG A 26 -11.53 10.91 -17.57
C ARG A 26 -12.14 11.01 -16.17
N PRO A 27 -11.72 12.03 -15.40
CA PRO A 27 -12.01 12.09 -13.97
C PRO A 27 -13.49 12.31 -13.67
N VAL A 28 -13.94 11.72 -12.57
CA VAL A 28 -15.25 11.96 -11.97
C VAL A 28 -15.14 12.83 -10.73
N ALA A 29 -16.24 13.50 -10.37
CA ALA A 29 -16.30 14.23 -9.11
C ALA A 29 -16.41 13.22 -7.96
N ARG A 30 -15.63 13.45 -6.91
CA ARG A 30 -15.61 12.66 -5.68
C ARG A 30 -15.84 13.62 -4.51
N HIS A 31 -16.61 13.16 -3.53
CA HIS A 31 -16.80 13.84 -2.26
C HIS A 31 -16.38 12.89 -1.15
N PHE A 32 -15.71 13.45 -0.14
CA PHE A 32 -15.22 12.72 1.01
C PHE A 32 -15.76 13.37 2.26
N ASP A 33 -15.94 12.58 3.31
CA ASP A 33 -16.12 13.11 4.65
C ASP A 33 -14.89 13.91 5.05
N SER A 34 -15.08 14.89 5.95
CA SER A 34 -13.93 15.66 6.44
C SER A 34 -12.93 14.74 7.15
N PRO A 35 -11.61 14.95 6.96
CA PRO A 35 -10.60 14.16 7.64
C PRO A 35 -10.80 14.22 9.16
N PRO A 36 -10.70 13.07 9.87
CA PRO A 36 -10.68 13.10 11.32
C PRO A 36 -9.58 14.02 11.84
N PRO A 37 -9.85 14.86 12.85
CA PRO A 37 -8.82 15.69 13.44
C PRO A 37 -7.77 14.81 14.14
N LEU A 38 -6.49 15.17 14.00
CA LEU A 38 -5.38 14.50 14.70
C LEU A 38 -5.35 14.89 16.19
N GLN A 39 -6.30 14.36 16.95
CA GLN A 39 -6.53 14.62 18.37
C GLN A 39 -6.86 13.31 19.12
N GLY A 40 -6.77 13.33 20.46
CA GLY A 40 -7.00 12.13 21.27
C GLY A 40 -6.01 11.02 20.92
N VAL A 41 -6.54 9.83 20.58
CA VAL A 41 -5.73 8.67 20.14
C VAL A 41 -4.96 8.92 18.85
N LEU A 42 -5.35 9.93 18.06
CA LEU A 42 -4.69 10.36 16.82
C LEU A 42 -3.74 11.55 17.01
N SER A 43 -3.49 12.00 18.25
CA SER A 43 -2.65 13.17 18.51
C SER A 43 -1.24 12.97 17.97
N VAL A 44 -0.77 13.94 17.20
CA VAL A 44 0.60 13.92 16.65
C VAL A 44 1.61 13.82 17.79
N ASN A 45 2.54 12.87 17.64
CA ASN A 45 3.62 12.61 18.59
C ASN A 45 4.95 12.36 17.84
N SER A 46 5.98 11.94 18.57
CA SER A 46 7.33 11.65 18.03
C SER A 46 7.71 10.18 18.16
N ALA A 47 6.73 9.27 18.28
CA ALA A 47 7.00 7.88 18.59
C ALA A 47 7.90 7.20 17.54
N LEU A 48 7.67 7.46 16.25
CA LEU A 48 8.43 6.86 15.16
C LEU A 48 9.86 7.44 15.02
N GLN A 49 10.12 8.62 15.59
CA GLN A 49 11.47 9.21 15.59
C GLN A 49 12.48 8.39 16.40
N ARG A 50 11.99 7.52 17.29
CA ARG A 50 12.81 6.60 18.09
C ARG A 50 13.18 5.32 17.34
N ALA A 51 12.67 5.12 16.12
CA ALA A 51 13.01 3.94 15.34
C ALA A 51 14.51 3.93 15.01
N VAL A 52 15.14 2.77 15.17
CA VAL A 52 16.47 2.50 14.62
C VAL A 52 16.28 2.07 13.17
N VAL A 53 17.04 2.64 12.24
CA VAL A 53 16.92 2.30 10.82
C VAL A 53 18.18 1.57 10.38
N GLU A 54 18.01 0.34 9.91
CA GLU A 54 19.08 -0.52 9.40
C GLU A 54 18.98 -0.70 7.88
N GLY A 55 20.08 -1.10 7.22
CA GLY A 55 20.05 -1.41 5.79
C GLY A 55 19.96 -0.19 4.87
N ARG A 56 20.40 0.99 5.34
CA ARG A 56 20.27 2.27 4.62
C ARG A 56 21.06 2.34 3.32
N GLU A 57 22.15 1.58 3.20
CA GLU A 57 23.00 1.57 2.00
C GLU A 57 22.53 0.53 0.98
N GLU A 58 21.79 -0.48 1.45
CA GLU A 58 21.37 -1.65 0.70
C GLU A 58 19.95 -1.51 0.16
N ILE A 59 19.04 -0.97 0.99
CA ILE A 59 17.59 -1.02 0.73
C ILE A 59 17.09 0.39 0.44
N ALA A 60 16.74 0.64 -0.82
CA ALA A 60 16.03 1.83 -1.24
C ALA A 60 14.62 1.44 -1.68
N GLY A 61 13.59 2.08 -1.11
CA GLY A 61 12.20 1.86 -1.50
C GLY A 61 11.63 0.50 -1.08
N GLY A 62 12.02 -0.01 0.10
CA GLY A 62 11.41 -1.22 0.67
C GLY A 62 9.96 -0.94 1.03
N GLU A 63 9.04 -1.60 0.32
CA GLU A 63 7.59 -1.40 0.45
C GLU A 63 7.08 -2.18 1.67
N ASP A 64 7.38 -3.48 1.66
CA ASP A 64 6.90 -4.43 2.64
C ASP A 64 8.01 -5.31 3.23
N ILE A 65 7.66 -6.00 4.31
CA ILE A 65 8.54 -6.79 5.15
C ILE A 65 7.90 -8.16 5.33
N ALA A 66 8.69 -9.22 5.50
CA ALA A 66 8.19 -10.49 5.99
C ALA A 66 9.24 -11.16 6.88
N MET A 67 8.81 -11.99 7.84
CA MET A 67 9.73 -12.76 8.67
C MET A 67 9.43 -14.25 8.61
N ASP A 68 10.46 -15.07 8.39
CA ASP A 68 10.32 -16.52 8.47
C ASP A 68 10.30 -17.02 9.92
N ALA A 69 9.96 -18.30 10.11
CA ALA A 69 9.92 -18.93 11.43
C ALA A 69 11.30 -19.03 12.11
N GLN A 70 12.40 -18.81 11.39
CA GLN A 70 13.75 -18.78 11.95
C GLN A 70 14.18 -17.37 12.39
N GLY A 71 13.37 -16.34 12.09
CA GLY A 71 13.64 -14.95 12.41
C GLY A 71 14.50 -14.23 11.37
N ASN A 72 14.63 -14.77 10.15
CA ASN A 72 15.19 -14.00 9.04
C ASN A 72 14.12 -13.06 8.48
N LEU A 73 14.51 -11.81 8.26
CA LEU A 73 13.63 -10.78 7.72
C LEU A 73 13.89 -10.59 6.23
N TYR A 74 12.84 -10.39 5.45
CA TYR A 74 12.88 -10.16 4.01
C TYR A 74 12.26 -8.80 3.68
N THR A 75 12.79 -8.13 2.66
CA THR A 75 12.21 -6.88 2.12
C THR A 75 12.57 -6.74 0.65
N GLY A 76 11.66 -6.15 -0.13
CA GLY A 76 11.95 -5.72 -1.49
C GLY A 76 12.81 -4.46 -1.54
N SER A 77 13.34 -4.16 -2.71
CA SER A 77 13.92 -2.84 -3.03
C SER A 77 13.54 -2.40 -4.43
N ALA A 78 13.60 -1.08 -4.68
CA ALA A 78 13.18 -0.44 -5.92
C ALA A 78 13.98 -0.89 -7.16
N ASP A 79 15.16 -1.50 -6.97
CA ASP A 79 15.98 -2.08 -8.03
C ASP A 79 15.66 -3.56 -8.31
N GLY A 80 14.56 -4.08 -7.77
CA GLY A 80 14.03 -5.41 -8.09
C GLY A 80 14.71 -6.56 -7.36
N LYS A 81 15.36 -6.28 -6.23
CA LYS A 81 15.96 -7.31 -5.37
C LYS A 81 15.06 -7.60 -4.17
N ILE A 82 15.17 -8.82 -3.67
CA ILE A 82 14.75 -9.17 -2.32
C ILE A 82 16.00 -9.28 -1.46
N TRP A 83 16.04 -8.49 -0.40
CA TRP A 83 17.06 -8.52 0.63
C TRP A 83 16.61 -9.42 1.78
N GLN A 84 17.57 -10.14 2.35
CA GLN A 84 17.37 -10.88 3.59
C GLN A 84 18.32 -10.35 4.66
N ARG A 85 17.76 -10.05 5.84
CA ARG A 85 18.51 -9.85 7.07
C ARG A 85 18.53 -11.15 7.84
N THR A 86 19.72 -11.71 8.03
CA THR A 86 19.88 -12.92 8.84
C THR A 86 19.66 -12.63 10.32
N THR A 87 19.45 -13.67 11.12
CA THR A 87 19.37 -13.57 12.59
C THR A 87 20.62 -12.98 13.24
N SER A 88 21.78 -13.02 12.56
CA SER A 88 23.01 -12.35 13.00
C SER A 88 23.06 -10.86 12.63
N GLY A 89 22.00 -10.31 12.02
CA GLY A 89 21.88 -8.92 11.62
C GLY A 89 22.60 -8.54 10.33
N GLN A 90 22.99 -9.51 9.50
CA GLN A 90 23.68 -9.24 8.23
C GLN A 90 22.69 -9.19 7.07
N TRP A 91 22.85 -8.20 6.20
CA TRP A 91 22.05 -8.06 4.98
C TRP A 91 22.74 -8.77 3.80
N ARG A 92 21.95 -9.50 3.01
CA ARG A 92 22.39 -10.09 1.74
C ARG A 92 21.27 -10.08 0.72
N VAL A 93 21.62 -10.09 -0.55
CA VAL A 93 20.65 -10.35 -1.63
C VAL A 93 20.22 -11.81 -1.52
N PHE A 94 18.92 -12.02 -1.37
CA PHE A 94 18.30 -13.35 -1.31
C PHE A 94 17.84 -13.82 -2.69
N ALA A 95 17.17 -12.94 -3.44
CA ALA A 95 16.71 -13.22 -4.79
C ALA A 95 16.76 -11.96 -5.65
N GLN A 96 17.03 -12.13 -6.95
CA GLN A 96 17.03 -11.05 -7.94
C GLN A 96 16.93 -11.60 -9.35
N GLY A 97 16.49 -10.76 -10.29
CA GLY A 97 16.38 -11.10 -11.71
C GLY A 97 15.03 -11.69 -12.08
N ASN A 98 14.83 -11.97 -13.37
CA ASN A 98 13.52 -12.32 -13.92
C ASN A 98 12.89 -13.54 -13.23
N PRO A 99 11.56 -13.53 -12.98
CA PRO A 99 10.59 -12.48 -13.30
C PRO A 99 10.50 -11.31 -12.29
N LEU A 100 11.38 -11.23 -11.29
CA LEU A 100 11.32 -10.17 -10.28
C LEU A 100 11.74 -8.82 -10.87
N VAL A 101 10.90 -7.79 -10.67
CA VAL A 101 11.10 -6.43 -11.18
C VAL A 101 10.98 -5.40 -10.06
N ARG A 102 9.92 -5.50 -9.25
CA ARG A 102 9.62 -4.59 -8.16
C ARG A 102 8.77 -5.32 -7.10
N PRO A 103 9.40 -6.01 -6.16
CA PRO A 103 8.68 -6.61 -5.03
C PRO A 103 7.99 -5.51 -4.24
N ALA A 104 6.68 -5.67 -4.01
CA ALA A 104 5.82 -4.73 -3.31
C ALA A 104 5.34 -5.35 -1.99
N GLY A 105 4.68 -6.51 -2.03
CA GLY A 105 4.17 -7.23 -0.85
C GLY A 105 4.82 -8.60 -0.68
N LEU A 106 5.00 -9.04 0.57
CA LEU A 106 5.77 -10.23 0.93
C LEU A 106 5.07 -11.04 2.03
N ALA A 107 5.02 -12.36 1.87
CA ALA A 107 4.61 -13.26 2.94
C ALA A 107 5.41 -14.56 2.88
N VAL A 108 5.69 -15.19 4.02
CA VAL A 108 6.39 -16.49 4.07
C VAL A 108 5.39 -17.60 4.30
N ASP A 109 5.35 -18.60 3.41
CA ASP A 109 4.49 -19.77 3.58
C ASP A 109 5.06 -20.79 4.60
N GLU A 110 4.27 -21.78 4.98
CA GLU A 110 4.68 -22.81 5.96
C GLU A 110 5.87 -23.66 5.50
N GLN A 111 6.15 -23.71 4.19
CA GLN A 111 7.29 -24.41 3.62
C GLN A 111 8.56 -23.53 3.53
N GLY A 112 8.47 -22.27 3.97
CA GLY A 112 9.54 -21.29 3.92
C GLY A 112 9.75 -20.67 2.54
N ASN A 113 8.82 -20.84 1.60
CA ASN A 113 8.87 -20.06 0.38
C ASN A 113 8.37 -18.64 0.66
N LEU A 114 8.99 -17.67 0.01
CA LEU A 114 8.52 -16.30 0.01
C LEU A 114 7.51 -16.12 -1.12
N ILE A 115 6.28 -15.82 -0.78
CA ILE A 115 5.24 -15.39 -1.70
C ILE A 115 5.38 -13.88 -1.89
N VAL A 116 5.37 -13.44 -3.14
CA VAL A 116 5.72 -12.06 -3.49
C VAL A 116 4.69 -11.51 -4.45
N CYS A 117 4.06 -10.39 -4.08
CA CYS A 117 3.42 -9.51 -5.04
C CYS A 117 4.49 -8.65 -5.69
N ASP A 118 4.74 -8.87 -6.98
CA ASP A 118 5.63 -8.03 -7.76
C ASP A 118 4.81 -7.06 -8.60
N ALA A 119 5.05 -5.76 -8.46
CA ALA A 119 4.22 -4.71 -9.06
C ALA A 119 4.06 -4.79 -10.59
N PHE A 120 4.88 -5.59 -11.29
CA PHE A 120 4.78 -5.79 -12.74
C PHE A 120 4.58 -7.24 -13.18
N SER A 121 4.94 -8.21 -12.33
CA SER A 121 5.00 -9.63 -12.72
C SER A 121 3.91 -10.50 -12.11
N GLY A 122 3.05 -9.93 -11.26
CA GLY A 122 1.96 -10.66 -10.61
C GLY A 122 2.39 -11.32 -9.30
N LEU A 123 1.68 -12.39 -8.94
CA LEU A 123 1.97 -13.18 -7.75
C LEU A 123 3.07 -14.19 -8.07
N LEU A 124 4.17 -14.13 -7.32
CA LEU A 124 5.35 -14.98 -7.48
C LEU A 124 5.57 -15.83 -6.23
N ARG A 125 6.36 -16.89 -6.40
CA ARG A 125 6.94 -17.68 -5.31
C ARG A 125 8.45 -17.75 -5.50
N VAL A 126 9.19 -17.49 -4.42
CA VAL A 126 10.63 -17.65 -4.31
C VAL A 126 10.93 -18.76 -3.30
N THR A 127 11.62 -19.81 -3.73
CA THR A 127 12.00 -20.92 -2.84
C THR A 127 13.08 -20.50 -1.85
N PRO A 128 13.35 -21.26 -0.76
CA PRO A 128 14.48 -21.01 0.12
C PRO A 128 15.85 -20.99 -0.60
N GLN A 129 15.94 -21.58 -1.79
CA GLN A 129 17.14 -21.59 -2.63
C GLN A 129 17.25 -20.34 -3.53
N GLY A 130 16.20 -19.51 -3.58
CA GLY A 130 16.14 -18.31 -4.41
C GLY A 130 15.54 -18.53 -5.80
N ASP A 131 14.95 -19.70 -6.07
CA ASP A 131 14.30 -19.98 -7.37
C ASP A 131 12.96 -19.26 -7.47
N ILE A 132 12.77 -18.48 -8.54
CA ILE A 132 11.61 -17.61 -8.71
C ILE A 132 10.64 -18.22 -9.74
N THR A 133 9.37 -18.34 -9.37
CA THR A 133 8.30 -18.87 -10.22
C THR A 133 7.08 -17.95 -10.19
N VAL A 134 6.46 -17.70 -11.35
CA VAL A 134 5.17 -17.01 -11.42
C VAL A 134 4.07 -17.99 -11.02
N LEU A 135 3.23 -17.60 -10.06
CA LEU A 135 2.03 -18.34 -9.67
C LEU A 135 0.83 -17.92 -10.52
N VAL A 136 0.59 -16.62 -10.62
CA VAL A 136 -0.48 -16.04 -11.46
C VAL A 136 -0.16 -14.59 -11.84
N ASP A 137 -0.40 -14.22 -13.10
CA ASP A 137 -0.14 -12.87 -13.65
C ASP A 137 -1.35 -12.22 -14.33
N SER A 138 -2.50 -12.90 -14.32
CA SER A 138 -3.71 -12.49 -15.00
C SER A 138 -4.96 -13.13 -14.39
N PHE A 139 -6.11 -12.48 -14.60
CA PHE A 139 -7.42 -12.98 -14.22
C PHE A 139 -8.42 -12.71 -15.35
N ASN A 140 -9.21 -13.73 -15.72
CA ASN A 140 -10.17 -13.66 -16.83
C ASN A 140 -9.57 -13.15 -18.17
N GLY A 141 -8.30 -13.47 -18.44
CA GLY A 141 -7.61 -13.08 -19.67
C GLY A 141 -7.04 -11.65 -19.65
N GLU A 142 -7.22 -10.91 -18.57
CA GLU A 142 -6.63 -9.59 -18.35
C GLU A 142 -5.44 -9.70 -17.41
N ARG A 143 -4.30 -9.12 -17.78
CA ARG A 143 -3.13 -9.05 -16.89
C ARG A 143 -3.44 -8.18 -15.67
N PHE A 144 -2.79 -8.47 -14.55
CA PHE A 144 -2.79 -7.55 -13.42
C PHE A 144 -2.05 -6.26 -13.81
N GLY A 145 -2.54 -5.13 -13.31
CA GLY A 145 -1.93 -3.82 -13.60
C GLY A 145 -0.83 -3.49 -12.59
N LEU A 146 -1.10 -3.77 -11.30
CA LEU A 146 -0.16 -3.56 -10.19
C LEU A 146 -0.53 -4.50 -9.04
N THR A 147 0.11 -5.66 -8.94
CA THR A 147 -0.03 -6.50 -7.73
C THR A 147 0.76 -5.93 -6.58
N ASP A 148 0.11 -5.67 -5.45
CA ASP A 148 0.60 -4.74 -4.44
C ASP A 148 0.94 -5.43 -3.12
N ASP A 149 -0.05 -6.07 -2.47
CA ASP A 149 0.14 -6.70 -1.17
C ASP A 149 -0.35 -8.17 -1.14
N VAL A 150 0.13 -8.95 -0.17
CA VAL A 150 -0.19 -10.36 0.00
C VAL A 150 -0.17 -10.81 1.46
N ASP A 151 -1.12 -11.65 1.84
CA ASP A 151 -1.07 -12.39 3.11
C ASP A 151 -1.59 -13.83 2.92
N ILE A 152 -1.22 -14.72 3.83
CA ILE A 152 -1.50 -16.17 3.73
C ILE A 152 -2.38 -16.58 4.91
N ALA A 153 -3.54 -17.15 4.60
CA ALA A 153 -4.43 -17.67 5.63
C ALA A 153 -3.90 -18.97 6.27
N PRO A 154 -4.38 -19.34 7.47
CA PRO A 154 -3.97 -20.58 8.13
C PRO A 154 -4.24 -21.88 7.35
N ASP A 155 -5.12 -21.83 6.34
CA ASP A 155 -5.39 -22.96 5.44
C ASP A 155 -4.46 -23.01 4.21
N GLY A 156 -3.49 -22.10 4.13
CA GLY A 156 -2.52 -21.98 3.05
C GLY A 156 -3.03 -21.21 1.82
N ARG A 157 -4.28 -20.72 1.82
CA ARG A 157 -4.77 -19.87 0.72
C ARG A 157 -4.11 -18.50 0.78
N ILE A 158 -3.76 -17.99 -0.39
CA ILE A 158 -3.04 -16.74 -0.55
C ILE A 158 -4.04 -15.65 -0.95
N TYR A 159 -4.10 -14.56 -0.19
CA TYR A 159 -4.94 -13.40 -0.47
C TYR A 159 -4.04 -12.28 -0.94
N PHE A 160 -4.35 -11.69 -2.09
CA PHE A 160 -3.49 -10.67 -2.67
C PHE A 160 -4.31 -9.63 -3.41
N THR A 161 -3.70 -8.48 -3.66
CA THR A 161 -4.33 -7.39 -4.39
C THR A 161 -3.72 -7.20 -5.75
N ASP A 162 -4.58 -6.87 -6.71
CA ASP A 162 -4.22 -6.08 -7.88
C ASP A 162 -4.76 -4.68 -7.62
N ALA A 163 -3.89 -3.77 -7.18
CA ALA A 163 -4.29 -2.45 -6.71
C ALA A 163 -5.05 -1.67 -7.76
N THR A 164 -4.71 -1.85 -9.03
CA THR A 164 -5.37 -1.17 -10.13
C THR A 164 -5.27 -1.99 -11.40
N ALA A 165 -6.40 -2.31 -12.01
CA ALA A 165 -6.42 -2.98 -13.31
C ALA A 165 -6.13 -2.01 -14.48
N ASN A 166 -6.26 -0.70 -14.27
CA ASN A 166 -6.17 0.31 -15.33
C ASN A 166 -4.79 0.95 -15.48
N TYR A 167 -3.94 0.85 -14.47
CA TYR A 167 -2.66 1.55 -14.39
C TYR A 167 -1.54 0.60 -13.97
N THR A 168 -0.30 1.09 -14.02
CA THR A 168 0.89 0.38 -13.51
C THR A 168 1.57 1.23 -12.45
N MET A 169 2.60 0.69 -11.80
CA MET A 169 3.37 1.44 -10.80
C MET A 169 3.97 2.76 -11.35
N HIS A 170 4.13 2.90 -12.67
CA HIS A 170 4.65 4.14 -13.25
C HIS A 170 3.64 5.29 -13.28
N ASN A 171 2.34 5.00 -13.22
CA ASN A 171 1.31 6.00 -13.46
C ASN A 171 0.05 5.85 -12.60
N TYR A 172 0.05 4.94 -11.62
CA TYR A 172 -1.08 4.70 -10.70
C TYR A 172 -1.64 5.95 -10.03
N ARG A 173 -0.82 6.98 -9.78
CA ARG A 173 -1.27 8.24 -9.19
C ARG A 173 -2.29 8.98 -10.06
N LEU A 174 -2.39 8.66 -11.35
CA LEU A 174 -3.46 9.14 -12.23
C LEU A 174 -4.83 8.62 -11.78
N GLU A 175 -4.92 7.41 -11.22
CA GLU A 175 -6.19 6.86 -10.73
C GLU A 175 -6.74 7.67 -9.55
N ALA A 176 -5.86 8.16 -8.66
CA ALA A 176 -6.25 9.08 -7.59
C ALA A 176 -6.90 10.36 -8.12
N LEU A 177 -6.44 10.88 -9.27
CA LEU A 177 -7.05 12.02 -9.93
C LEU A 177 -8.31 11.63 -10.71
N GLU A 178 -8.31 10.45 -11.34
CA GLU A 178 -9.47 9.97 -12.09
C GLU A 178 -10.66 9.73 -11.15
N GLY A 179 -10.42 9.19 -9.96
CA GLY A 179 -11.43 8.95 -8.94
C GLY A 179 -12.43 7.85 -9.34
N ARG A 180 -12.02 6.94 -10.23
CA ARG A 180 -12.76 5.73 -10.61
C ARG A 180 -12.03 4.52 -10.01
N PRO A 181 -12.75 3.55 -9.43
CA PRO A 181 -12.11 2.37 -8.90
C PRO A 181 -11.79 1.37 -10.03
N SER A 182 -10.75 0.58 -9.83
CA SER A 182 -10.43 -0.58 -10.68
C SER A 182 -9.59 -1.63 -9.95
N GLY A 183 -9.41 -1.47 -8.64
CA GLY A 183 -8.67 -2.42 -7.82
C GLY A 183 -9.47 -3.70 -7.59
N ARG A 184 -8.76 -4.82 -7.55
CA ARG A 184 -9.32 -6.16 -7.38
C ARG A 184 -8.66 -6.84 -6.20
N PHE A 185 -9.48 -7.48 -5.37
CA PHE A 185 -9.00 -8.27 -4.25
C PHE A 185 -9.23 -9.75 -4.54
N MET A 186 -8.15 -10.52 -4.51
CA MET A 186 -8.05 -11.84 -5.11
C MET A 186 -7.70 -12.90 -4.07
N ARG A 187 -8.04 -14.15 -4.36
CA ARG A 187 -7.59 -15.33 -3.63
C ARG A 187 -6.98 -16.33 -4.58
N TYR A 188 -5.79 -16.82 -4.29
CA TYR A 188 -5.12 -17.90 -5.01
C TYR A 188 -5.06 -19.16 -4.14
N ASP A 189 -5.48 -20.29 -4.70
CA ASP A 189 -5.36 -21.60 -4.06
C ASP A 189 -4.11 -22.31 -4.60
N PRO A 190 -3.04 -22.46 -3.81
CA PRO A 190 -1.80 -23.08 -4.29
C PRO A 190 -1.92 -24.57 -4.58
N THR A 191 -3.00 -25.23 -4.13
CA THR A 191 -3.23 -26.66 -4.37
C THR A 191 -3.86 -26.93 -5.73
N THR A 192 -4.75 -26.04 -6.18
CA THR A 192 -5.45 -26.17 -7.48
C THR A 192 -4.83 -25.28 -8.56
N GLY A 193 -4.14 -24.21 -8.18
CA GLY A 193 -3.69 -23.15 -9.07
C GLY A 193 -4.80 -22.20 -9.52
N GLU A 194 -5.98 -22.27 -8.90
CA GLU A 194 -7.12 -21.41 -9.24
C GLU A 194 -7.02 -20.05 -8.54
N THR A 195 -7.56 -19.02 -9.20
CA THR A 195 -7.68 -17.67 -8.65
C THR A 195 -9.13 -17.23 -8.68
N ASP A 196 -9.62 -16.72 -7.56
CA ASP A 196 -10.96 -16.18 -7.39
C ASP A 196 -10.92 -14.67 -7.13
N LEU A 197 -11.92 -13.95 -7.64
CA LEU A 197 -12.17 -12.55 -7.32
C LEU A 197 -13.07 -12.48 -6.08
N LEU A 198 -12.59 -11.85 -5.01
CA LEU A 198 -13.36 -11.66 -3.77
C LEU A 198 -14.13 -10.33 -3.77
N LEU A 199 -13.46 -9.26 -4.17
CA LEU A 199 -14.05 -7.93 -4.32
C LEU A 199 -13.50 -7.27 -5.58
N ASP A 200 -14.37 -6.54 -6.26
CA ASP A 200 -14.07 -5.75 -7.45
C ASP A 200 -14.38 -4.27 -7.19
N ASP A 201 -14.00 -3.40 -8.13
CA ASP A 201 -14.26 -1.96 -8.08
C ASP A 201 -13.80 -1.30 -6.76
N LEU A 202 -12.60 -1.67 -6.30
CA LEU A 202 -11.95 -1.04 -5.14
C LEU A 202 -11.16 0.21 -5.55
N TYR A 203 -11.15 1.23 -4.68
CA TYR A 203 -10.38 2.46 -4.89
C TYR A 203 -8.91 2.28 -4.48
N PHE A 204 -8.15 1.65 -5.38
CA PHE A 204 -6.76 1.25 -5.17
C PHE A 204 -6.63 0.20 -4.06
N ALA A 205 -6.75 -1.08 -4.45
CA ALA A 205 -6.72 -2.22 -3.52
C ALA A 205 -5.29 -2.47 -3.03
N ASN A 206 -4.95 -1.99 -1.84
CA ASN A 206 -3.57 -1.97 -1.36
C ASN A 206 -3.35 -3.08 -0.33
N GLY A 207 -3.13 -2.74 0.93
CA GLY A 207 -2.72 -3.69 1.94
C GLY A 207 -3.74 -4.78 2.26
N VAL A 208 -3.25 -5.99 2.60
CA VAL A 208 -4.05 -7.17 2.92
C VAL A 208 -3.62 -7.77 4.25
N ALA A 209 -4.59 -8.09 5.12
CA ALA A 209 -4.31 -8.81 6.37
C ALA A 209 -5.38 -9.85 6.67
N VAL A 210 -4.97 -11.10 6.85
CA VAL A 210 -5.80 -12.18 7.35
C VAL A 210 -5.80 -12.13 8.88
N ALA A 211 -6.99 -12.21 9.48
CA ALA A 211 -7.10 -12.36 10.92
C ALA A 211 -6.40 -13.66 11.37
N LYS A 212 -5.67 -13.64 12.49
CA LYS A 212 -4.89 -14.82 12.94
C LYS A 212 -5.73 -16.07 13.17
N ASP A 213 -7.01 -15.92 13.50
CA ASP A 213 -7.94 -17.04 13.66
C ASP A 213 -8.55 -17.54 12.33
N GLY A 214 -8.18 -16.93 11.20
CA GLY A 214 -8.68 -17.24 9.86
C GLY A 214 -10.15 -16.87 9.66
N SER A 215 -10.74 -16.05 10.52
CA SER A 215 -12.17 -15.73 10.46
C SER A 215 -12.54 -14.73 9.36
N PHE A 216 -11.65 -13.81 9.05
CA PHE A 216 -11.84 -12.80 8.01
C PHE A 216 -10.50 -12.34 7.42
N VAL A 217 -10.58 -11.61 6.32
CA VAL A 217 -9.45 -10.93 5.68
C VAL A 217 -9.83 -9.47 5.38
N LEU A 218 -8.87 -8.58 5.51
CA LEU A 218 -8.99 -7.14 5.26
C LEU A 218 -8.33 -6.76 3.94
N VAL A 219 -8.87 -5.73 3.30
CA VAL A 219 -8.22 -5.05 2.16
C VAL A 219 -8.39 -3.53 2.28
N ASN A 220 -7.29 -2.80 2.13
CA ASN A 220 -7.27 -1.35 2.16
C ASN A 220 -7.64 -0.73 0.81
N GLU A 221 -8.40 0.35 0.84
CA GLU A 221 -8.70 1.18 -0.33
C GLU A 221 -8.04 2.55 -0.16
N THR A 222 -6.81 2.68 -0.66
CA THR A 222 -5.94 3.86 -0.44
C THR A 222 -6.61 5.16 -0.85
N PHE A 223 -7.28 5.19 -2.01
CA PHE A 223 -7.92 6.41 -2.53
C PHE A 223 -9.37 6.59 -2.05
N ALA A 224 -9.86 5.72 -1.16
CA ALA A 224 -11.12 5.90 -0.46
C ALA A 224 -10.98 6.10 1.06
N PHE A 225 -9.76 6.04 1.60
CA PHE A 225 -9.49 6.23 3.04
C PHE A 225 -10.26 5.24 3.92
N GLN A 226 -10.36 4.00 3.47
CA GLN A 226 -11.19 2.98 4.12
C GLN A 226 -10.59 1.58 3.97
N THR A 227 -11.15 0.64 4.72
CA THR A 227 -10.76 -0.77 4.73
C THR A 227 -12.03 -1.63 4.68
N ARG A 228 -12.04 -2.60 3.78
CA ARG A 228 -13.11 -3.59 3.63
C ARG A 228 -12.71 -4.88 4.33
N ARG A 229 -13.71 -5.61 4.82
CA ARG A 229 -13.53 -6.95 5.39
C ARG A 229 -14.34 -7.96 4.60
N VAL A 230 -13.75 -9.12 4.31
CA VAL A 230 -14.41 -10.30 3.77
C VAL A 230 -14.36 -11.40 4.83
N TRP A 231 -15.52 -11.93 5.20
CA TRP A 231 -15.63 -13.04 6.15
C TRP A 231 -15.25 -14.35 5.47
N LEU A 232 -14.32 -15.09 6.05
CA LEU A 232 -13.82 -16.36 5.52
C LEU A 232 -14.53 -17.57 6.14
N SER A 233 -15.06 -17.42 7.37
CA SER A 233 -15.77 -18.48 8.08
C SER A 233 -17.01 -17.97 8.83
N GLY A 234 -17.75 -18.90 9.46
CA GLY A 234 -18.98 -18.61 10.18
C GLY A 234 -20.19 -18.35 9.27
N GLU A 235 -21.29 -17.86 9.86
CA GLU A 235 -22.56 -17.63 9.14
C GLU A 235 -22.47 -16.55 8.05
N ARG A 236 -21.44 -15.70 8.13
CA ARG A 236 -21.20 -14.60 7.19
C ARG A 236 -20.17 -14.95 6.12
N ALA A 237 -19.64 -16.18 6.08
CA ALA A 237 -18.61 -16.58 5.12
C ALA A 237 -18.98 -16.19 3.67
N GLY A 238 -18.04 -15.57 2.97
CA GLY A 238 -18.21 -15.01 1.63
C GLY A 238 -18.87 -13.63 1.56
N GLN A 239 -19.42 -13.12 2.66
CA GLN A 239 -19.96 -11.75 2.73
C GLN A 239 -18.85 -10.75 3.03
N SER A 240 -19.07 -9.49 2.64
CA SER A 240 -18.19 -8.38 2.99
C SER A 240 -18.90 -7.25 3.73
N ASP A 241 -18.15 -6.49 4.52
CA ASP A 241 -18.61 -5.25 5.15
C ASP A 241 -17.51 -4.16 5.18
N MET A 242 -17.88 -2.99 5.68
CA MET A 242 -16.94 -1.92 5.98
C MET A 242 -16.33 -2.17 7.35
N TRP A 243 -15.01 -2.29 7.42
CA TRP A 243 -14.30 -2.50 8.69
C TRP A 243 -13.83 -1.18 9.30
N GLN A 244 -13.27 -0.31 8.46
CA GLN A 244 -12.91 1.05 8.87
C GLN A 244 -13.16 2.03 7.72
N HIS A 245 -13.66 3.22 8.06
CA HIS A 245 -14.04 4.27 7.12
C HIS A 245 -13.48 5.62 7.58
N ASN A 246 -13.22 6.51 6.60
CA ASN A 246 -12.78 7.88 6.83
C ASN A 246 -11.48 7.98 7.65
N LEU A 247 -10.48 7.19 7.30
CA LEU A 247 -9.16 7.21 7.93
C LEU A 247 -8.49 8.61 7.85
N PRO A 248 -7.59 8.96 8.79
CA PRO A 248 -6.90 10.26 8.82
C PRO A 248 -5.80 10.41 7.75
N GLY A 249 -5.51 9.33 7.02
CA GLY A 249 -4.50 9.26 5.98
C GLY A 249 -4.88 8.26 4.90
N PHE A 250 -4.01 8.11 3.92
CA PHE A 250 -4.13 7.12 2.84
C PHE A 250 -3.68 5.75 3.35
N PRO A 251 -4.58 4.75 3.55
CA PRO A 251 -4.18 3.43 4.02
C PRO A 251 -3.31 2.72 2.99
N ASP A 252 -2.25 2.10 3.48
CA ASP A 252 -1.24 1.37 2.70
C ASP A 252 -1.20 -0.10 3.18
N GLY A 253 -0.03 -0.69 3.42
CA GLY A 253 0.10 -2.02 4.05
C GLY A 253 -0.59 -2.12 5.42
N ILE A 254 -1.17 -3.29 5.69
CA ILE A 254 -1.79 -3.66 6.97
C ILE A 254 -1.37 -5.08 7.35
N SER A 255 -1.02 -5.32 8.60
CA SER A 255 -0.63 -6.65 9.09
C SER A 255 -1.33 -6.99 10.40
N ALA A 256 -1.59 -8.28 10.64
CA ALA A 256 -2.13 -8.77 11.91
C ALA A 256 -1.00 -9.21 12.86
N ASP A 257 -1.05 -8.78 14.12
CA ASP A 257 -0.14 -9.26 15.17
C ASP A 257 -0.68 -10.51 15.89
N ASP A 258 0.17 -11.12 16.72
CA ASP A 258 -0.12 -12.31 17.50
C ASP A 258 -1.13 -12.09 18.65
N GLN A 259 -1.50 -10.84 18.91
CA GLN A 259 -2.45 -10.43 19.93
C GLN A 259 -3.83 -10.08 19.34
N GLY A 260 -4.03 -10.28 18.03
CA GLY A 260 -5.29 -9.96 17.35
C GLY A 260 -5.48 -8.48 17.05
N HIS A 261 -4.41 -7.68 17.15
CA HIS A 261 -4.42 -6.30 16.65
C HIS A 261 -3.97 -6.24 15.20
N PHE A 262 -4.23 -5.10 14.59
CA PHE A 262 -3.76 -4.78 13.24
C PHE A 262 -2.88 -3.54 13.26
N TRP A 263 -1.78 -3.60 12.53
CA TRP A 263 -0.87 -2.47 12.32
C TRP A 263 -1.02 -1.99 10.89
N MET A 264 -1.42 -0.74 10.71
CA MET A 264 -1.70 -0.14 9.42
C MET A 264 -0.78 1.04 9.17
N ALA A 265 -0.02 0.98 8.09
CA ALA A 265 0.73 2.12 7.59
C ALA A 265 -0.20 3.11 6.88
N LEU A 266 0.06 4.41 7.07
CA LEU A 266 -0.60 5.46 6.30
C LEU A 266 0.45 6.22 5.48
N TYR A 267 0.35 6.13 4.15
CA TYR A 267 1.26 6.74 3.18
C TYR A 267 1.48 8.25 3.43
N ALA A 268 0.40 8.97 3.75
CA ALA A 268 0.45 10.37 4.13
C ALA A 268 -0.82 10.77 4.91
N PRO A 269 -0.75 11.82 5.75
CA PRO A 269 -1.95 12.46 6.28
C PRO A 269 -2.74 13.13 5.15
N ARG A 270 -4.05 13.27 5.38
CA ARG A 270 -4.97 13.92 4.46
C ARG A 270 -4.80 15.44 4.44
N LEU A 271 -4.86 16.02 3.24
CA LEU A 271 -4.79 17.47 3.02
C LEU A 271 -6.13 18.00 2.49
N PRO A 272 -6.86 18.85 3.24
CA PRO A 272 -8.18 19.35 2.83
C PRO A 272 -8.22 20.01 1.44
N ALA A 273 -7.13 20.67 1.04
CA ALA A 273 -7.02 21.30 -0.27
C ALA A 273 -7.00 20.28 -1.43
N LEU A 274 -6.35 19.12 -1.24
CA LEU A 274 -6.32 18.06 -2.25
C LEU A 274 -7.65 17.32 -2.33
N GLU A 275 -8.40 17.24 -1.23
CA GLU A 275 -9.76 16.68 -1.25
C GLU A 275 -10.76 17.62 -1.92
N SER A 276 -10.61 18.93 -1.71
CA SER A 276 -11.46 19.91 -2.41
C SER A 276 -11.28 19.81 -3.93
N LEU A 277 -10.05 19.55 -4.39
CA LEU A 277 -9.74 19.28 -5.81
C LEU A 277 -10.51 18.07 -6.38
N GLN A 278 -10.86 17.09 -5.55
CA GLN A 278 -11.58 15.88 -5.96
C GLN A 278 -12.99 16.15 -6.48
N SER A 279 -13.58 17.27 -6.07
CA SER A 279 -14.88 17.75 -6.57
C SER A 279 -14.82 18.48 -7.92
N LEU A 280 -13.62 18.69 -8.48
CA LEU A 280 -13.40 19.52 -9.68
C LEU A 280 -12.84 18.69 -10.88
N PRO A 281 -13.66 17.91 -11.59
CA PRO A 281 -13.22 17.04 -12.70
C PRO A 281 -12.39 17.77 -13.77
N THR A 282 -12.81 18.96 -14.19
CA THR A 282 -12.09 19.73 -15.22
C THR A 282 -10.67 20.09 -14.79
N LEU A 283 -10.49 20.46 -13.51
CA LEU A 283 -9.18 20.80 -12.97
C LEU A 283 -8.31 19.55 -12.81
N LYS A 284 -8.87 18.45 -12.30
CA LYS A 284 -8.18 17.15 -12.25
C LYS A 284 -7.70 16.70 -13.61
N ARG A 285 -8.53 16.88 -14.63
CA ARG A 285 -8.19 16.53 -16.02
C ARG A 285 -7.00 17.34 -16.54
N ILE A 286 -6.98 18.66 -16.31
CA ILE A 286 -5.84 19.50 -16.67
C ILE A 286 -4.58 19.06 -15.91
N LEU A 287 -4.70 18.81 -14.59
CA LEU A 287 -3.58 18.36 -13.76
C LEU A 287 -3.00 17.03 -14.23
N GLY A 288 -3.85 16.07 -14.59
CA GLY A 288 -3.44 14.75 -15.10
C GLY A 288 -2.65 14.79 -16.43
N ALA A 289 -2.68 15.92 -17.15
CA ALA A 289 -1.87 16.13 -18.35
C ALA A 289 -0.51 16.79 -18.09
N LEU A 290 -0.28 17.30 -16.87
CA LEU A 290 0.99 17.90 -16.48
C LEU A 290 2.00 16.82 -16.08
N PRO A 291 3.30 17.05 -16.30
CA PRO A 291 4.36 16.21 -15.73
C PRO A 291 4.20 16.07 -14.21
N GLU A 292 4.38 14.86 -13.69
CA GLU A 292 4.19 14.53 -12.27
C GLU A 292 5.06 15.38 -11.33
N ALA A 293 6.22 15.84 -11.79
CA ALA A 293 7.09 16.75 -11.04
C ALA A 293 6.41 18.07 -10.63
N LEU A 294 5.34 18.46 -11.31
CA LEU A 294 4.54 19.66 -11.03
C LEU A 294 3.33 19.37 -10.13
N TRP A 295 3.05 18.10 -9.82
CA TRP A 295 1.92 17.75 -8.97
C TRP A 295 2.22 18.05 -7.50
N PRO A 296 1.18 18.24 -6.67
CA PRO A 296 1.34 18.28 -5.22
C PRO A 296 2.08 17.03 -4.72
N LYS A 297 3.12 17.26 -3.94
CA LYS A 297 3.89 16.17 -3.32
C LYS A 297 3.24 15.77 -1.99
N PRO A 298 3.27 14.48 -1.65
CA PRO A 298 2.88 14.03 -0.32
C PRO A 298 3.71 14.73 0.76
N VAL A 299 3.12 14.95 1.92
CA VAL A 299 3.85 15.46 3.08
C VAL A 299 4.75 14.34 3.59
N ALA A 300 6.03 14.64 3.81
CA ALA A 300 6.93 13.72 4.48
C ALA A 300 6.52 13.59 5.96
N HIS A 301 5.66 12.62 6.25
CA HIS A 301 5.16 12.32 7.59
C HIS A 301 5.13 10.79 7.72
N GLY A 302 5.78 10.23 8.74
CA GLY A 302 5.60 8.83 9.11
C GLY A 302 4.35 8.66 9.97
N LEU A 303 3.42 7.80 9.58
CA LEU A 303 2.19 7.57 10.32
C LEU A 303 1.83 6.09 10.29
N VAL A 304 1.67 5.49 11.48
CA VAL A 304 1.21 4.11 11.65
C VAL A 304 0.08 4.10 12.68
N LEU A 305 -0.95 3.29 12.45
CA LEU A 305 -2.05 3.06 13.36
C LEU A 305 -1.99 1.63 13.93
N LYS A 306 -2.34 1.49 15.20
CA LYS A 306 -2.72 0.20 15.81
C LYS A 306 -4.24 0.15 15.94
N LEU A 307 -4.86 -0.92 15.49
CA LEU A 307 -6.31 -1.13 15.52
C LEU A 307 -6.67 -2.46 16.20
N ASP A 308 -7.87 -2.56 16.77
CA ASP A 308 -8.45 -3.83 17.23
C ASP A 308 -9.17 -4.59 16.10
N ALA A 309 -9.71 -5.77 16.38
CA ALA A 309 -10.42 -6.61 15.40
C ALA A 309 -11.73 -5.99 14.88
N GLU A 310 -12.26 -4.98 15.55
CA GLU A 310 -13.43 -4.22 15.16
C GLU A 310 -13.11 -2.95 14.34
N GLY A 311 -11.82 -2.65 14.15
CA GLY A 311 -11.36 -1.49 13.37
C GLY A 311 -11.27 -0.19 14.19
N ASN A 312 -11.39 -0.27 15.52
CA ASN A 312 -11.18 0.91 16.37
C ASN A 312 -9.69 1.23 16.47
N ILE A 313 -9.37 2.52 16.34
CA ILE A 313 -7.98 2.99 16.45
C ILE A 313 -7.61 3.07 17.93
N LEU A 314 -6.64 2.25 18.32
CA LEU A 314 -6.13 2.17 19.70
C LEU A 314 -4.96 3.13 19.93
N GLN A 315 -4.14 3.35 18.90
CA GLN A 315 -2.93 4.15 18.99
C GLN A 315 -2.53 4.69 17.62
N SER A 316 -1.98 5.90 17.56
CA SER A 316 -1.22 6.40 16.42
C SER A 316 0.25 6.66 16.77
N LEU A 317 1.13 6.31 15.85
CA LEU A 317 2.57 6.56 15.93
C LEU A 317 2.94 7.54 14.83
N HIS A 318 3.67 8.60 15.19
CA HIS A 318 4.01 9.67 14.25
C HIS A 318 5.51 9.95 14.20
N ASP A 319 5.96 10.37 13.02
CA ASP A 319 7.14 11.21 12.79
C ASP A 319 6.71 12.37 11.87
N ALA A 320 6.36 13.50 12.48
CA ALA A 320 5.87 14.67 11.74
C ALA A 320 6.98 15.46 11.03
N THR A 321 8.26 15.23 11.36
CA THR A 321 9.39 15.83 10.61
C THR A 321 9.71 15.00 9.38
N GLY A 322 9.39 13.71 9.43
CA GLY A 322 9.68 12.76 8.36
C GLY A 322 11.17 12.49 8.21
N GLU A 323 11.99 12.80 9.21
CA GLU A 323 13.45 12.65 9.15
C GLU A 323 13.88 11.21 9.38
N THR A 324 13.26 10.52 10.35
CA THR A 324 13.54 9.11 10.63
C THR A 324 12.68 8.22 9.74
N MET A 325 11.37 8.39 9.81
CA MET A 325 10.39 7.65 9.02
C MET A 325 9.43 8.61 8.33
N ALA A 326 9.21 8.41 7.03
CA ALA A 326 8.25 9.18 6.25
C ALA A 326 7.66 8.29 5.16
N ILE A 327 6.39 8.49 4.81
CA ILE A 327 5.73 7.67 3.78
C ILE A 327 5.97 6.19 4.09
N VAL A 328 5.50 5.80 5.27
CA VAL A 328 5.59 4.42 5.75
C VAL A 328 4.58 3.62 4.93
N THR A 329 5.04 2.53 4.33
CA THR A 329 4.24 1.69 3.42
C THR A 329 3.81 0.38 4.05
N SER A 330 4.57 -0.12 5.03
CA SER A 330 4.24 -1.32 5.82
C SER A 330 4.56 -1.10 7.29
N ALA A 331 3.87 -1.84 8.15
CA ALA A 331 4.14 -1.89 9.57
C ALA A 331 3.84 -3.30 10.08
N GLU A 332 4.87 -4.06 10.42
CA GLU A 332 4.76 -5.46 10.82
C GLU A 332 5.35 -5.69 12.20
N ARG A 333 4.57 -6.30 13.09
CA ARG A 333 5.02 -6.59 14.45
C ARG A 333 5.50 -8.02 14.58
N TYR A 334 6.77 -8.19 14.97
CA TYR A 334 7.33 -9.47 15.38
C TYR A 334 7.89 -9.35 16.80
N GLY A 335 7.28 -10.07 17.74
CA GLY A 335 7.55 -9.93 19.18
C GLY A 335 7.31 -8.49 19.65
N ASP A 336 8.33 -7.88 20.24
CA ASP A 336 8.27 -6.51 20.77
C ASP A 336 8.76 -5.44 19.77
N THR A 337 9.01 -5.82 18.52
CA THR A 337 9.51 -4.88 17.49
C THR A 337 8.49 -4.71 16.38
N LEU A 338 8.19 -3.45 16.08
CA LEU A 338 7.48 -3.02 14.89
C LEU A 338 8.50 -2.66 13.82
N TYR A 339 8.48 -3.41 12.72
CA TYR A 339 9.28 -3.21 11.54
C TYR A 339 8.49 -2.39 10.53
N MET A 340 9.13 -1.43 9.85
CA MET A 340 8.44 -0.49 8.96
C MET A 340 9.23 -0.26 7.67
N GLY A 341 8.56 -0.47 6.55
CA GLY A 341 9.05 -0.10 5.22
C GLY A 341 8.81 1.37 4.89
N SER A 342 9.53 1.87 3.89
CA SER A 342 9.34 3.21 3.35
C SER A 342 9.79 3.30 1.89
N LEU A 343 8.96 3.97 1.09
CA LEU A 343 9.27 4.31 -0.28
C LEU A 343 10.38 5.36 -0.44
N VAL A 344 10.55 6.23 0.56
CA VAL A 344 11.39 7.44 0.43
C VAL A 344 12.49 7.54 1.48
N ARG A 345 12.48 6.65 2.47
CA ARG A 345 13.55 6.52 3.46
C ARG A 345 14.26 5.18 3.22
N PRO A 346 15.55 5.21 2.84
CA PRO A 346 16.32 3.98 2.73
C PRO A 346 16.42 3.26 4.07
N GLY A 347 16.42 1.93 4.02
CA GLY A 347 16.48 1.04 5.16
C GLY A 347 15.12 0.66 5.75
N ILE A 348 15.16 -0.20 6.76
CA ILE A 348 14.01 -0.69 7.51
C ILE A 348 14.00 -0.06 8.89
N GLY A 349 12.89 0.59 9.23
CA GLY A 349 12.67 1.15 10.55
C GLY A 349 12.30 0.07 11.56
N MET A 350 12.93 0.09 12.73
CA MET A 350 12.69 -0.85 13.83
C MET A 350 12.36 -0.06 15.09
N LEU A 351 11.14 -0.21 15.59
CA LEU A 351 10.68 0.45 16.80
C LEU A 351 10.27 -0.59 17.84
N THR A 352 10.89 -0.55 19.01
CA THR A 352 10.40 -1.34 20.15
C THR A 352 9.05 -0.79 20.61
N VAL A 353 8.02 -1.64 20.55
CA VAL A 353 6.66 -1.37 21.00
C VAL A 353 6.39 -2.20 22.25
N GLN A 354 5.68 -1.64 23.23
CA GLN A 354 5.33 -2.38 24.42
C GLN A 354 4.23 -3.40 24.10
N ALA A 355 4.34 -4.60 24.67
CA ALA A 355 3.19 -5.47 24.82
C ALA A 355 2.22 -4.78 25.78
N ASN A 356 1.11 -4.26 25.24
CA ASN A 356 0.03 -3.72 26.07
C ASN A 356 -0.74 -4.84 26.73
#